data_AF-A0A5N6Z665-F1
#
_entry.id   AF-A0A5N6Z665-F1
#
_cell.length_a   1.000
_cell.length_b   1.000
_cell.length_c   1.000
_cell.angle_alpha   90.00
_cell.angle_beta   90.00
_cell.angle_gamma   90.00
#
_symmetry.space_group_name_H-M   'P 1'
#
loop_
_entity.id
_entity.type
_entity.pdbx_description
1 polymer ?
#
loop_
_entity_poly.entity_id
_entity_poly.type
_entity_poly.pdbx_seq_one_letter_code
_entity_poly.pdbx_strand_id
1 'polypeptide(L)'
;MAYDCYCAICGAGFSGMYIESLSETAIERRRRWIEKRCRALEAGQDISQIPAEENDAPVRSYDPRLVDTDTISWLYKVYCLGSHPPPSGTSGTNKAFISGPGYYADIGEVVVKPGNDLYQPSSRTTFMCYEEGTEEASGPVLPFHWSCLEILTRALTGTTEITNLNLSALYRVMSALTNHSSLHLHYGDDISRSQGRYWECIPGVEYGAKHPTETPMVDELFRNLSTNEKFTRPAATIELRDRRPTDVFGQLPLEIAQQICMFLPGAALKNLAQASLSVQTITQDNSFWKRFMQWDMPWFWELQTLPPQKTVNYKSLYLWLNKMTTPRYGMDDLTLMGVANRRRIWAVCDQLASRYHQSTRQNPVEAMKWGRD
;
A
#
# COMPACT_ATOMS: atom_id res chain seq x y z
N MET A 1 28.87 8.96 -0.26
CA MET A 1 28.06 9.45 -1.41
C MET A 1 26.71 9.85 -0.86
N ALA A 2 26.24 11.05 -1.18
CA ALA A 2 24.94 11.58 -0.75
C ALA A 2 23.79 10.90 -1.52
N TYR A 3 22.77 10.45 -0.81
CA TYR A 3 21.55 9.86 -1.35
C TYR A 3 20.34 10.70 -0.92
N ASP A 4 19.30 10.76 -1.75
CA ASP A 4 17.98 11.25 -1.30
C ASP A 4 17.44 10.38 -0.15
N CYS A 5 16.49 10.92 0.62
CA CYS A 5 15.71 10.14 1.57
C CYS A 5 14.32 9.81 1.01
N TYR A 6 13.82 8.62 1.36
CA TYR A 6 12.54 8.10 0.89
C TYR A 6 11.53 8.00 2.02
N CYS A 7 10.25 7.98 1.71
CA CYS A 7 9.22 7.78 2.73
C CYS A 7 9.38 6.40 3.39
N ALA A 8 9.44 6.36 4.72
CA ALA A 8 9.63 5.14 5.50
C ALA A 8 8.52 4.11 5.28
N ILE A 9 7.33 4.55 4.86
CA ILE A 9 6.14 3.72 4.70
C ILE A 9 5.91 3.32 3.23
N CYS A 10 5.97 4.26 2.28
CA CYS A 10 5.68 3.94 0.88
C CYS A 10 6.92 3.83 0.00
N GLY A 11 8.11 4.21 0.48
CA GLY A 11 9.36 4.19 -0.28
C GLY A 11 9.47 5.24 -1.38
N ALA A 12 8.46 6.10 -1.57
CA ALA A 12 8.51 7.15 -2.58
C ALA A 12 9.37 8.34 -2.13
N GLY A 13 10.00 9.02 -3.09
CA GLY A 13 10.77 10.24 -2.85
C GLY A 13 9.90 11.45 -2.49
N PHE A 14 10.56 12.50 -1.99
CA PHE A 14 9.94 13.79 -1.64
C PHE A 14 10.25 14.90 -2.65
N SER A 15 10.99 14.57 -3.71
CA SER A 15 11.42 15.47 -4.78
C SER A 15 11.66 14.67 -6.06
N GLY A 16 12.08 15.34 -7.14
CA GLY A 16 12.49 14.67 -8.37
C GLY A 16 11.36 14.08 -9.22
N MET A 17 10.09 14.38 -8.90
CA MET A 17 8.95 13.93 -9.71
C MET A 17 8.84 14.79 -10.96
N TYR A 18 9.31 14.26 -12.08
CA TYR A 18 9.28 14.94 -13.37
C TYR A 18 8.11 14.43 -14.22
N ILE A 19 7.28 15.37 -14.69
CA ILE A 19 6.17 15.12 -15.62
C ILE A 19 6.55 15.76 -16.94
N GLU A 20 6.52 14.99 -18.02
CA GLU A 20 6.84 15.51 -19.35
C GLU A 20 5.69 16.34 -19.90
N SER A 21 5.99 17.28 -20.79
CA SER A 21 4.97 18.01 -21.53
C SER A 21 4.18 17.09 -22.48
N LEU A 22 2.91 17.41 -22.68
CA LEU A 22 2.06 16.64 -23.57
C LEU A 22 2.51 16.82 -25.02
N SER A 23 2.98 15.75 -25.64
CA SER A 23 3.40 15.70 -27.05
C SER A 23 3.14 14.30 -27.62
N GLU A 24 2.62 14.22 -28.84
CA GLU A 24 2.35 12.93 -29.50
C GLU A 24 3.62 12.08 -29.62
N THR A 25 4.75 12.71 -29.95
CA THR A 25 6.05 12.04 -30.06
C THR A 25 6.50 11.46 -28.73
N ALA A 26 6.31 12.20 -27.62
CA ALA A 26 6.63 11.76 -26.27
C ALA A 26 5.75 10.60 -25.81
N ILE A 27 4.44 10.68 -26.08
CA ILE A 27 3.46 9.64 -25.78
C ILE A 27 3.81 8.34 -26.51
N GLU A 28 4.10 8.42 -27.80
CA GLU A 28 4.40 7.25 -28.63
C GLU A 28 5.72 6.60 -28.21
N ARG A 29 6.76 7.40 -27.91
CA ARG A 29 8.03 6.90 -27.36
C ARG A 29 7.80 6.16 -26.04
N ARG A 30 7.03 6.74 -25.11
CA ARG A 30 6.71 6.10 -23.82
C ARG A 30 5.95 4.80 -24.03
N ARG A 31 4.94 4.79 -24.91
CA ARG A 31 4.16 3.61 -25.22
C ARG A 31 5.04 2.46 -25.70
N ARG A 32 5.92 2.70 -26.68
CA ARG A 32 6.86 1.68 -27.18
C ARG A 32 7.78 1.16 -26.08
N TRP A 33 8.27 2.06 -25.23
CA TRP A 33 9.13 1.71 -24.11
C TRP A 33 8.42 0.84 -23.06
N ILE A 34 7.17 1.18 -22.72
CA ILE A 34 6.32 0.36 -21.83
C ILE A 34 6.05 -1.00 -22.47
N GLU A 35 5.61 -1.05 -23.74
CA GLU A 35 5.31 -2.30 -24.44
C GLU A 35 6.54 -3.22 -24.52
N LYS A 36 7.73 -2.68 -24.82
CA LYS A 36 8.99 -3.44 -24.85
C LYS A 36 9.31 -4.06 -23.49
N ARG A 37 9.18 -3.29 -22.40
CA ARG A 37 9.44 -3.78 -21.03
C ARG A 37 8.38 -4.78 -20.56
N CYS A 38 7.12 -4.59 -20.91
CA CYS A 38 6.06 -5.56 -20.64
C CYS A 38 6.37 -6.91 -21.29
N ARG A 39 6.76 -6.94 -22.58
CA ARG A 39 7.12 -8.18 -23.27
C ARG A 39 8.32 -8.88 -22.64
N ALA A 40 9.32 -8.12 -22.20
CA ALA A 40 10.49 -8.69 -21.53
C ALA A 40 10.14 -9.30 -20.16
N LEU A 41 9.29 -8.63 -19.38
CA LEU A 41 8.75 -9.18 -18.13
C LEU A 41 7.97 -10.48 -18.36
N GLU A 42 7.11 -10.51 -19.38
CA GLU A 42 6.36 -11.71 -19.76
C GLU A 42 7.27 -12.87 -20.19
N ALA A 43 8.42 -12.56 -20.79
CA ALA A 43 9.46 -13.53 -21.15
C ALA A 43 10.37 -13.93 -19.98
N GLY A 44 10.16 -13.41 -18.77
CA GLY A 44 10.99 -13.69 -17.60
C GLY A 44 12.40 -13.08 -17.67
N GLN A 45 12.60 -12.07 -18.51
CA GLN A 45 13.88 -11.38 -18.67
C GLN A 45 14.06 -10.31 -17.58
N ASP A 46 15.30 -10.12 -17.14
CA ASP A 46 15.61 -8.99 -16.27
C ASP A 46 15.59 -7.69 -17.06
N ILE A 47 14.73 -6.78 -16.62
CA ILE A 47 14.58 -5.44 -17.20
C ILE A 47 15.88 -4.64 -17.16
N SER A 48 16.74 -4.86 -16.16
CA SER A 48 18.04 -4.19 -16.05
C SER A 48 18.98 -4.49 -17.23
N GLN A 49 18.71 -5.59 -17.94
CA GLN A 49 19.50 -6.09 -19.06
C GLN A 49 18.90 -5.74 -20.43
N ILE A 50 17.75 -5.03 -20.48
CA ILE A 50 17.16 -4.62 -21.75
C ILE A 50 17.97 -3.46 -22.31
N PRO A 51 18.63 -3.61 -23.48
CA PRO A 51 19.41 -2.54 -24.07
C PRO A 51 18.50 -1.34 -24.37
N ALA A 52 18.89 -0.16 -23.88
CA ALA A 52 18.45 1.09 -24.48
C ALA A 52 18.97 1.08 -25.92
N GLU A 53 18.09 1.25 -26.91
CA GLU A 53 18.53 1.39 -28.29
C GLU A 53 19.35 2.69 -28.39
N GLU A 54 20.44 2.69 -29.18
CA GLU A 54 21.41 3.79 -29.26
C GLU A 54 20.78 5.17 -29.57
N ASN A 55 19.55 5.21 -30.08
CA ASN A 55 18.81 6.43 -30.42
C ASN A 55 17.60 6.74 -29.52
N ASP A 56 17.27 5.89 -28.54
CA ASP A 56 16.16 6.16 -27.62
C ASP A 56 16.69 6.84 -26.35
N ALA A 57 16.54 8.17 -26.28
CA ALA A 57 16.79 8.89 -25.05
C ALA A 57 15.93 8.29 -23.91
N PRO A 58 16.52 7.96 -22.74
CA PRO A 58 15.79 7.31 -21.66
C PRO A 58 14.63 8.19 -21.20
N VAL A 59 13.42 7.64 -21.22
CA VAL A 59 12.23 8.34 -20.71
C VAL A 59 12.30 8.29 -19.18
N ARG A 60 12.60 9.43 -18.55
CA ARG A 60 12.73 9.59 -17.09
C ARG A 60 11.65 10.51 -16.53
N SER A 61 10.44 10.34 -17.01
CA SER A 61 9.31 11.24 -16.76
C SER A 61 8.02 10.46 -16.70
N TYR A 62 7.09 10.89 -15.84
CA TYR A 62 5.74 10.35 -15.81
C TYR A 62 4.86 10.87 -16.95
N ASP A 63 3.84 10.09 -17.29
CA ASP A 63 2.85 10.45 -18.30
C ASP A 63 1.89 11.55 -17.80
N PRO A 64 1.82 12.72 -18.48
CA PRO A 64 0.93 13.81 -18.09
C PRO A 64 -0.56 13.48 -18.21
N ARG A 65 -0.93 12.38 -18.90
CA ARG A 65 -2.32 11.89 -18.95
C ARG A 65 -2.68 11.05 -17.73
N LEU A 66 -1.67 10.49 -17.07
CA LEU A 66 -1.85 9.66 -15.88
C LEU A 66 -1.70 10.49 -14.62
N VAL A 67 -0.70 11.37 -14.54
CA VAL A 67 -0.44 12.22 -13.37
C VAL A 67 -0.15 13.66 -13.79
N ASP A 68 -0.49 14.60 -12.93
CA ASP A 68 -0.23 16.03 -13.07
C ASP A 68 0.35 16.57 -11.75
N THR A 69 0.83 17.81 -11.76
CA THR A 69 1.47 18.44 -10.60
C THR A 69 0.58 18.46 -9.36
N ASP A 70 -0.73 18.65 -9.54
CA ASP A 70 -1.68 18.74 -8.44
C ASP A 70 -1.88 17.36 -7.78
N THR A 71 -2.06 16.32 -8.60
CA THR A 71 -2.28 14.94 -8.15
C THR A 71 -1.06 14.29 -7.53
N ILE A 72 0.15 14.81 -7.75
CA ILE A 72 1.39 14.35 -7.11
C ILE A 72 1.91 15.29 -6.02
N SER A 73 1.26 16.44 -5.80
CA SER A 73 1.71 17.47 -4.84
C SER A 73 1.90 16.93 -3.42
N TRP A 74 1.12 15.90 -3.05
CA TRP A 74 1.23 15.20 -1.77
C TRP A 74 2.61 14.58 -1.52
N LEU A 75 3.34 14.21 -2.57
CA LEU A 75 4.67 13.59 -2.46
C LEU A 75 5.70 14.59 -1.91
N TYR A 76 5.52 15.89 -2.14
CA TYR A 76 6.47 16.93 -1.73
C TYR A 76 6.32 17.35 -0.26
N LYS A 77 5.23 16.93 0.39
CA LYS A 77 4.95 17.26 1.79
C LYS A 77 5.45 16.15 2.70
N VAL A 78 6.46 16.45 3.51
CA VAL A 78 7.06 15.50 4.44
C VAL A 78 6.62 15.77 5.88
N TYR A 79 6.47 14.70 6.63
CA TYR A 79 6.33 14.67 8.09
C TYR A 79 7.38 13.70 8.63
N CYS A 80 7.73 13.83 9.90
CA CYS A 80 8.78 13.02 10.51
C CYS A 80 8.30 12.34 11.78
N LEU A 81 8.68 11.08 11.96
CA LEU A 81 8.58 10.37 13.23
C LEU A 81 9.98 10.36 13.85
N GLY A 82 10.11 10.98 15.01
CA GLY A 82 11.36 11.06 15.76
C GLY A 82 11.17 10.64 17.21
N SER A 83 12.25 10.64 17.98
CA SER A 83 12.19 10.49 19.44
C SER A 83 13.02 11.56 20.12
N HIS A 84 12.49 12.14 21.19
CA HIS A 84 13.17 13.13 22.01
C HIS A 84 13.29 12.61 23.45
N PRO A 85 14.39 12.90 24.20
CA PRO A 85 14.44 12.55 25.60
C PRO A 85 13.43 13.42 26.37
N PRO A 86 12.93 12.95 27.52
CA PRO A 86 12.01 13.75 28.31
C PRO A 86 12.73 15.01 28.87
N PRO A 87 12.00 16.10 29.14
CA PRO A 87 12.58 17.35 29.64
C PRO A 87 13.43 17.14 30.91
N SER A 88 14.50 17.93 31.03
CA SER A 88 15.42 17.92 32.17
C SER A 88 14.66 17.97 33.50
N GLY A 89 14.84 16.95 34.35
CA GLY A 89 14.16 16.83 35.64
C GLY A 89 13.02 15.81 35.69
N THR A 90 12.69 15.17 34.56
CA THR A 90 11.77 14.03 34.53
C THR A 90 12.52 12.73 34.27
N SER A 91 12.36 11.73 35.16
CA SER A 91 12.86 10.37 34.91
C SER A 91 11.91 9.68 33.92
N GLY A 92 12.42 9.26 32.77
CA GLY A 92 11.59 8.63 31.75
C GLY A 92 12.37 8.11 30.56
N THR A 93 11.74 7.24 29.79
CA THR A 93 12.22 6.76 28.49
C THR A 93 11.94 7.78 27.39
N ASN A 94 12.76 7.79 26.33
CA ASN A 94 12.56 8.66 25.16
C ASN A 94 11.12 8.55 24.63
N LYS A 95 10.53 9.70 24.31
CA LYS A 95 9.17 9.79 23.78
C LYS A 95 9.22 10.03 22.29
N ALA A 96 8.43 9.25 21.55
CA ALA A 96 8.27 9.45 20.12
C ALA A 96 7.32 10.62 19.85
N PHE A 97 7.58 11.37 18.78
CA PHE A 97 6.77 12.51 18.35
C PHE A 97 6.56 12.47 16.83
N ILE A 98 5.50 13.13 16.36
CA ILE A 98 5.31 13.46 14.95
C ILE A 98 5.55 14.94 14.74
N SER A 99 6.39 15.30 13.78
CA SER A 99 6.68 16.71 13.44
C SER A 99 5.48 17.41 12.80
N GLY A 100 5.54 18.75 12.74
CA GLY A 100 4.71 19.50 11.80
C GLY A 100 5.10 19.23 10.34
N PRO A 101 4.34 19.80 9.38
CA PRO A 101 4.61 19.63 7.96
C PRO A 101 5.93 20.31 7.57
N GLY A 102 6.65 19.66 6.67
CA GLY A 102 7.92 20.11 6.13
C GLY A 102 8.05 19.88 4.63
N TYR A 103 9.26 20.05 4.13
CA TYR A 103 9.64 19.75 2.75
C TYR A 103 11.07 19.19 2.70
N TYR A 104 11.39 18.51 1.61
CA TYR A 104 12.74 18.00 1.33
C TYR A 104 13.66 19.13 0.90
N ALA A 105 14.85 19.24 1.52
CA ALA A 105 15.85 20.22 1.14
C ALA A 105 16.82 19.65 0.11
N ASP A 106 17.85 18.92 0.55
CA ASP A 106 18.82 18.26 -0.32
C ASP A 106 19.56 17.16 0.46
N ILE A 107 20.16 16.20 -0.23
CA ILE A 107 21.07 15.19 0.36
C ILE A 107 20.45 14.46 1.59
N GLY A 108 19.17 14.07 1.50
CA GLY A 108 18.49 13.38 2.60
C GLY A 108 18.03 14.29 3.74
N GLU A 109 18.27 15.60 3.65
CA GLU A 109 17.78 16.58 4.60
C GLU A 109 16.29 16.89 4.39
N VAL A 110 15.57 16.95 5.52
CA VAL A 110 14.19 17.45 5.56
C VAL A 110 14.09 18.60 6.53
N VAL A 111 13.31 19.61 6.15
CA VAL A 111 13.08 20.79 6.98
C VAL A 111 11.64 20.79 7.43
N VAL A 112 11.43 20.67 8.74
CA VAL A 112 10.09 20.56 9.34
C VAL A 112 9.76 21.77 10.19
N LYS A 113 8.48 22.14 10.18
CA LYS A 113 7.91 23.13 11.11
C LYS A 113 7.60 22.46 12.46
N PRO A 114 7.56 23.23 13.57
CA PRO A 114 6.96 22.73 14.80
C PRO A 114 5.51 22.32 14.53
N GLY A 115 5.09 21.16 15.06
CA GLY A 115 3.71 20.68 15.02
C GLY A 115 2.94 21.06 16.28
N ASN A 116 2.17 20.14 16.85
CA ASN A 116 1.41 20.35 18.10
C ASN A 116 1.82 19.42 19.27
N ASP A 117 2.80 18.53 19.08
CA ASP A 117 3.25 17.59 20.11
C ASP A 117 4.19 18.28 21.11
N LEU A 118 4.10 17.93 22.40
CA LEU A 118 4.97 18.48 23.45
C LEU A 118 6.45 18.10 23.27
N TYR A 119 6.72 16.94 22.67
CA TYR A 119 8.07 16.37 22.53
C TYR A 119 8.72 16.67 21.18
N GLN A 120 8.07 17.44 20.31
CA GLN A 120 8.64 17.86 19.03
C GLN A 120 9.58 19.08 19.22
N PRO A 121 10.39 19.42 18.19
CA PRO A 121 11.18 20.65 18.21
C PRO A 121 10.32 21.91 18.33
N SER A 122 10.75 22.86 19.17
CA SER A 122 10.05 24.12 19.42
C SER A 122 10.18 25.13 18.27
N SER A 123 11.09 24.88 17.34
CA SER A 123 11.36 25.75 16.19
C SER A 123 11.56 24.93 14.92
N ARG A 124 11.65 25.63 13.80
CA ARG A 124 11.94 25.02 12.51
C ARG A 124 13.29 24.29 12.58
N THR A 125 13.27 23.01 12.27
CA THR A 125 14.43 22.13 12.45
C THR A 125 14.73 21.38 11.15
N THR A 126 16.01 21.16 10.89
CA THR A 126 16.50 20.33 9.79
C THR A 126 16.96 19.00 10.34
N PHE A 127 16.54 17.90 9.71
CA PHE A 127 16.97 16.56 10.08
C PHE A 127 17.64 15.87 8.92
N MET A 128 18.77 15.23 9.17
CA MET A 128 19.33 14.18 8.31
C MET A 128 18.51 12.91 8.56
N CYS A 129 17.66 12.52 7.60
CA CYS A 129 16.81 11.35 7.78
C CYS A 129 17.62 10.06 7.83
N TYR A 130 17.14 9.09 8.61
CA TYR A 130 17.75 7.75 8.76
C TYR A 130 19.17 7.69 9.36
N GLU A 131 19.81 8.83 9.61
CA GLU A 131 21.13 8.90 10.23
C GLU A 131 21.04 8.86 11.78
N GLU A 132 22.18 9.06 12.43
CA GLU A 132 22.23 9.16 13.89
C GLU A 132 21.47 10.40 14.40
N GLY A 133 21.12 10.38 15.69
CA GLY A 133 20.32 11.43 16.31
C GLY A 133 21.03 12.79 16.41
N THR A 134 20.23 13.84 16.55
CA THR A 134 20.66 15.20 16.91
C THR A 134 20.27 15.54 18.35
N GLU A 135 20.57 16.76 18.82
CA GLU A 135 20.08 17.25 20.12
C GLU A 135 18.54 17.32 20.16
N GLU A 136 17.92 17.60 19.02
CA GLU A 136 16.48 17.70 18.85
C GLU A 136 15.81 16.33 18.65
N ALA A 137 16.56 15.29 18.29
CA ALA A 137 16.05 13.92 18.16
C ALA A 137 17.12 12.87 18.51
N SER A 138 16.94 12.08 19.57
CA SER A 138 17.95 11.13 20.07
C SER A 138 18.32 9.96 19.15
N GLY A 139 17.71 9.86 17.97
CA GLY A 139 17.98 8.78 17.02
C GLY A 139 17.46 9.12 15.62
N PRO A 140 17.39 8.13 14.72
CA PRO A 140 17.05 8.37 13.32
C PRO A 140 15.67 8.98 13.17
N VAL A 141 15.61 10.07 12.42
CA VAL A 141 14.34 10.69 12.04
C VAL A 141 13.80 10.01 10.79
N LEU A 142 12.55 9.56 10.88
CA LEU A 142 11.91 8.73 9.86
C LEU A 142 10.88 9.56 9.08
N PRO A 143 11.19 9.95 7.83
CA PRO A 143 10.29 10.78 7.03
C PRO A 143 9.14 9.95 6.46
N PHE A 144 7.96 10.55 6.34
CA PHE A 144 6.78 9.93 5.76
C PHE A 144 5.80 10.95 5.15
N HIS A 145 4.92 10.47 4.27
CA HIS A 145 3.75 11.22 3.80
C HIS A 145 2.55 10.95 4.71
N TRP A 146 1.73 11.98 4.96
CA TRP A 146 0.57 11.84 5.86
C TRP A 146 -0.42 10.76 5.42
N SER A 147 -0.72 10.69 4.12
CA SER A 147 -1.57 9.66 3.54
C SER A 147 -1.05 8.24 3.77
N CYS A 148 0.27 8.08 3.86
CA CYS A 148 0.90 6.79 4.17
C CYS A 148 0.77 6.45 5.66
N LEU A 149 0.90 7.44 6.56
CA LEU A 149 0.64 7.23 7.99
C LEU A 149 -0.82 6.87 8.25
N GLU A 150 -1.77 7.43 7.50
CA GLU A 150 -3.18 7.07 7.61
C GLU A 150 -3.41 5.59 7.25
N ILE A 151 -2.78 5.11 6.18
CA ILE A 151 -2.84 3.70 5.78
C ILE A 151 -2.18 2.80 6.83
N LEU A 152 -1.01 3.20 7.34
CA LEU A 152 -0.33 2.46 8.40
C LEU A 152 -1.17 2.40 9.68
N THR A 153 -1.76 3.51 10.10
CA THR A 153 -2.65 3.55 11.28
C THR A 153 -3.81 2.58 11.08
N ARG A 154 -4.47 2.60 9.91
CA ARG A 154 -5.54 1.65 9.60
C ARG A 154 -5.08 0.19 9.67
N ALA A 155 -3.91 -0.12 9.12
CA ALA A 155 -3.37 -1.47 9.13
C ALA A 155 -3.03 -1.95 10.56
N LEU A 156 -2.56 -1.05 11.43
CA LEU A 156 -2.13 -1.39 12.79
C LEU A 156 -3.25 -1.37 13.83
N THR A 157 -4.29 -0.55 13.64
CA THR A 157 -5.32 -0.30 14.68
C THR A 157 -6.74 -0.54 14.19
N GLY A 158 -6.96 -0.69 12.88
CA GLY A 158 -8.28 -0.73 12.27
C GLY A 158 -8.96 0.64 12.16
N THR A 159 -8.31 1.74 12.56
CA THR A 159 -8.88 3.10 12.50
C THR A 159 -7.92 4.09 11.86
N THR A 160 -8.37 5.32 11.57
CA THR A 160 -7.51 6.44 11.14
C THR A 160 -7.01 7.30 12.30
N GLU A 161 -7.45 6.98 13.53
CA GLU A 161 -7.18 7.79 14.72
C GLU A 161 -5.74 7.54 15.20
N ILE A 162 -4.87 8.53 14.98
CA ILE A 162 -3.45 8.46 15.36
C ILE A 162 -3.28 8.29 16.88
N THR A 163 -4.25 8.74 17.68
CA THR A 163 -4.26 8.54 19.14
C THR A 163 -4.28 7.07 19.55
N ASN A 164 -4.76 6.17 18.70
CA ASN A 164 -4.73 4.71 18.93
C ASN A 164 -3.35 4.10 18.62
N LEU A 165 -2.43 4.87 18.04
CA LEU A 165 -1.10 4.42 17.64
C LEU A 165 -0.11 4.62 18.79
N ASN A 166 0.54 3.56 19.22
CA ASN A 166 1.66 3.65 20.16
C ASN A 166 2.91 4.12 19.41
N LEU A 167 3.10 5.44 19.36
CA LEU A 167 4.22 6.06 18.63
C LEU A 167 5.59 5.56 19.11
N SER A 168 5.78 5.31 20.40
CA SER A 168 7.05 4.77 20.92
C SER A 168 7.34 3.36 20.40
N ALA A 169 6.32 2.49 20.38
CA ALA A 169 6.44 1.15 19.83
C ALA A 169 6.68 1.19 18.31
N LEU A 170 6.00 2.10 17.61
CA LEU A 170 6.17 2.29 16.17
C LEU A 170 7.58 2.80 15.85
N TYR A 171 8.03 3.85 16.52
CA TYR A 171 9.37 4.42 16.35
C TYR A 171 10.43 3.34 16.57
N ARG A 172 10.36 2.59 17.68
CA ARG A 172 11.29 1.50 17.97
C ARG A 172 11.35 0.44 16.86
N VAL A 173 10.19 0.06 16.33
CA VAL A 173 10.11 -0.94 15.26
C VAL A 173 10.68 -0.41 13.96
N MET A 174 10.36 0.83 13.58
CA MET A 174 10.82 1.42 12.33
C MET A 174 12.30 1.80 12.40
N SER A 175 12.77 2.34 13.52
CA SER A 175 14.18 2.72 13.69
C SER A 175 15.12 1.51 13.70
N ALA A 176 14.67 0.36 14.19
CA ALA A 176 15.42 -0.90 14.09
C ALA A 176 15.56 -1.43 12.65
N LEU A 177 14.84 -0.83 11.70
CA LEU A 177 14.84 -1.21 10.29
C LEU A 177 15.47 -0.13 9.41
N THR A 178 16.07 0.89 9.99
CA THR A 178 16.72 1.94 9.21
C THR A 178 17.83 1.34 8.35
N ASN A 179 17.87 1.84 7.12
CA ASN A 179 18.99 1.72 6.20
C ASN A 179 19.40 3.14 5.80
N HIS A 180 20.39 3.30 4.93
CA HIS A 180 20.95 4.61 4.57
C HIS A 180 19.92 5.67 4.14
N SER A 181 18.85 5.31 3.40
CA SER A 181 17.88 6.27 2.84
C SER A 181 16.42 5.84 2.94
N SER A 182 16.15 4.68 3.53
CA SER A 182 14.81 4.08 3.65
C SER A 182 14.79 3.06 4.80
N LEU A 183 13.66 2.41 5.04
CA LEU A 183 13.65 1.20 5.86
C LEU A 183 14.03 -0.03 5.02
N HIS A 184 14.53 -1.08 5.68
CA HIS A 184 14.74 -2.40 5.09
C HIS A 184 13.41 -3.15 4.97
N LEU A 185 12.57 -2.70 4.03
CA LEU A 185 11.25 -3.24 3.72
C LEU A 185 11.12 -3.48 2.21
N HIS A 186 10.25 -4.40 1.83
CA HIS A 186 9.91 -4.62 0.42
C HIS A 186 8.83 -3.63 -0.02
N TYR A 187 9.25 -2.51 -0.65
CA TYR A 187 8.34 -1.46 -1.16
C TYR A 187 7.67 -1.80 -2.52
N GLY A 188 8.08 -2.92 -3.12
CA GLY A 188 7.78 -3.32 -4.50
C GLY A 188 8.98 -3.06 -5.42
N ASP A 189 9.19 -3.93 -6.40
CA ASP A 189 10.39 -3.91 -7.26
C ASP A 189 10.51 -2.60 -8.03
N ASP A 190 9.41 -2.12 -8.60
CA ASP A 190 9.38 -0.87 -9.37
C ASP A 190 9.72 0.35 -8.50
N ILE A 191 9.22 0.41 -7.26
CA ILE A 191 9.51 1.50 -6.32
C ILE A 191 10.95 1.44 -5.84
N SER A 192 11.45 0.23 -5.55
CA SER A 192 12.83 0.03 -5.11
C SER A 192 13.82 0.40 -6.22
N ARG A 193 13.44 0.24 -7.50
CA ARG A 193 14.24 0.68 -8.66
C ARG A 193 14.22 2.19 -8.88
N SER A 194 13.15 2.87 -8.45
CA SER A 194 13.11 4.35 -8.44
C SER A 194 13.99 4.96 -7.36
N GLN A 195 14.43 4.17 -6.37
CA GLN A 195 15.36 4.61 -5.32
C GLN A 195 16.81 4.53 -5.81
N GLY A 196 17.61 5.53 -5.46
CA GLY A 196 18.99 5.68 -5.91
C GLY A 196 19.60 6.96 -5.37
N ARG A 197 20.53 7.56 -6.12
CA ARG A 197 21.09 8.87 -5.74
C ARG A 197 20.03 9.97 -5.75
N TYR A 198 19.12 9.90 -6.71
CA TYR A 198 17.95 10.75 -6.87
C TYR A 198 16.74 9.86 -7.16
N TRP A 199 15.53 10.36 -6.89
CA TRP A 199 14.32 9.67 -7.35
C TRP A 199 14.26 9.56 -8.88
N GLU A 200 14.09 8.34 -9.41
CA GLU A 200 13.91 8.11 -10.85
C GLU A 200 12.43 7.89 -11.21
N CYS A 201 11.90 8.75 -12.08
CA CYS A 201 10.56 8.58 -12.64
C CYS A 201 10.58 7.51 -13.73
N ILE A 202 10.24 6.27 -13.35
CA ILE A 202 10.11 5.14 -14.27
C ILE A 202 8.74 5.21 -14.95
N PRO A 203 8.64 5.32 -16.29
CA PRO A 203 7.36 5.28 -16.97
C PRO A 203 6.62 3.95 -16.74
N GLY A 204 5.30 3.95 -16.78
CA GLY A 204 4.49 2.76 -16.45
C GLY A 204 4.40 2.45 -14.95
N VAL A 205 5.12 3.19 -14.08
CA VAL A 205 5.09 3.08 -12.62
C VAL A 205 4.32 4.27 -11.99
N GLU A 206 3.58 5.04 -12.79
CA GLU A 206 2.82 6.22 -12.33
C GLU A 206 1.81 5.88 -11.22
N TYR A 207 1.37 4.63 -11.12
CA TYR A 207 0.55 4.17 -9.99
C TYR A 207 1.25 4.44 -8.65
N GLY A 208 2.58 4.40 -8.57
CA GLY A 208 3.36 4.70 -7.35
C GLY A 208 3.28 6.16 -6.91
N ALA A 209 3.04 7.08 -7.85
CA ALA A 209 2.93 8.52 -7.60
C ALA A 209 1.48 8.97 -7.35
N LYS A 210 0.48 8.16 -7.73
CA LYS A 210 -0.93 8.46 -7.50
C LYS A 210 -1.28 8.52 -6.03
N HIS A 211 -2.10 9.49 -5.66
CA HIS A 211 -2.54 9.65 -4.27
C HIS A 211 -3.26 8.37 -3.78
N PRO A 212 -2.83 7.77 -2.67
CA PRO A 212 -3.34 6.46 -2.27
C PRO A 212 -4.68 6.52 -1.52
N THR A 213 -5.04 7.64 -0.87
CA THR A 213 -6.30 7.75 -0.11
C THR A 213 -7.40 8.54 -0.85
N GLU A 214 -7.07 9.64 -1.53
CA GLU A 214 -7.97 10.38 -2.43
C GLU A 214 -8.27 9.62 -3.74
N THR A 215 -9.35 8.81 -3.73
CA THR A 215 -9.78 7.99 -4.88
C THR A 215 -11.25 8.26 -5.24
N PRO A 216 -11.62 9.45 -5.74
CA PRO A 216 -13.02 9.86 -5.93
C PRO A 216 -13.80 8.99 -6.93
N MET A 217 -13.11 8.39 -7.91
CA MET A 217 -13.74 7.52 -8.91
C MET A 217 -14.21 6.17 -8.31
N VAL A 218 -13.72 5.79 -7.13
CA VAL A 218 -14.17 4.58 -6.42
C VAL A 218 -15.62 4.73 -5.95
N ASP A 219 -15.99 5.91 -5.44
CA ASP A 219 -17.36 6.17 -5.01
C ASP A 219 -18.34 6.10 -6.18
N GLU A 220 -17.93 6.61 -7.34
CA GLU A 220 -18.71 6.53 -8.58
C GLU A 220 -18.88 5.08 -9.04
N LEU A 221 -17.79 4.30 -9.05
CA LEU A 221 -17.85 2.88 -9.35
C LEU A 221 -18.87 2.16 -8.45
N PHE A 222 -18.87 2.44 -7.14
CA PHE A 222 -19.77 1.80 -6.18
C PHE A 222 -21.23 2.22 -6.30
N ARG A 223 -21.51 3.46 -6.68
CA ARG A 223 -22.86 3.90 -7.06
C ARG A 223 -23.40 3.14 -8.28
N ASN A 224 -22.52 2.76 -9.20
CA ASN A 224 -22.89 2.15 -10.49
C ASN A 224 -22.77 0.61 -10.53
N LEU A 225 -22.43 -0.06 -9.42
CA LEU A 225 -22.28 -1.52 -9.39
C LEU A 225 -23.56 -2.26 -9.83
N SER A 226 -24.72 -1.81 -9.33
CA SER A 226 -26.02 -2.44 -9.60
C SER A 226 -26.54 -2.24 -11.03
N THR A 227 -25.98 -1.30 -11.79
CA THR A 227 -26.36 -1.02 -13.19
C THR A 227 -25.33 -1.52 -14.18
N ASN A 228 -24.14 -1.90 -13.72
CA ASN A 228 -23.07 -2.39 -14.57
C ASN A 228 -23.23 -3.88 -14.87
N GLU A 229 -23.51 -4.21 -16.13
CA GLU A 229 -23.69 -5.59 -16.60
C GLU A 229 -22.50 -6.51 -16.31
N LYS A 230 -21.29 -5.97 -16.13
CA LYS A 230 -20.11 -6.77 -15.75
C LYS A 230 -20.28 -7.42 -14.37
N PHE A 231 -21.03 -6.77 -13.48
CA PHE A 231 -21.20 -7.17 -12.09
C PHE A 231 -22.60 -7.68 -11.76
N THR A 232 -23.59 -7.57 -12.65
CA THR A 232 -24.94 -8.08 -12.40
C THR A 232 -25.23 -9.43 -13.02
N ARG A 233 -24.31 -9.96 -13.84
CA ARG A 233 -24.46 -11.29 -14.45
C ARG A 233 -24.53 -12.38 -13.37
N PRO A 234 -25.56 -13.25 -13.39
CA PRO A 234 -25.64 -14.39 -12.48
C PRO A 234 -24.40 -15.28 -12.60
N ALA A 235 -23.96 -15.86 -11.49
CA ALA A 235 -22.92 -16.89 -11.53
C ALA A 235 -23.44 -18.11 -12.32
N ALA A 236 -22.57 -18.72 -13.12
CA ALA A 236 -22.92 -19.93 -13.83
C ALA A 236 -23.28 -21.04 -12.83
N THR A 237 -24.47 -21.61 -12.95
CA THR A 237 -24.94 -22.73 -12.16
C THR A 237 -24.02 -23.94 -12.39
N ILE A 238 -23.57 -24.56 -11.31
CA ILE A 238 -22.81 -25.81 -11.40
C ILE A 238 -23.81 -26.94 -11.58
N GLU A 239 -23.75 -27.63 -12.72
CA GLU A 239 -24.42 -28.92 -12.87
C GLU A 239 -23.69 -29.99 -12.05
N LEU A 240 -24.18 -30.25 -10.84
CA LEU A 240 -23.61 -31.27 -9.96
C LEU A 240 -23.85 -32.70 -10.49
N ARG A 241 -24.88 -32.91 -11.33
CA ARG A 241 -25.33 -34.25 -11.79
C ARG A 241 -25.32 -35.24 -10.60
N ASP A 242 -24.74 -36.42 -10.77
CA ASP A 242 -24.59 -37.44 -9.73
C ASP A 242 -23.29 -37.28 -8.90
N ARG A 243 -22.51 -36.21 -9.12
CA ARG A 243 -21.25 -35.99 -8.40
C ARG A 243 -21.54 -35.58 -6.97
N ARG A 244 -21.21 -36.46 -6.03
CA ARG A 244 -21.25 -36.13 -4.60
C ARG A 244 -19.90 -35.56 -4.18
N PRO A 245 -19.86 -34.44 -3.42
CA PRO A 245 -18.63 -33.94 -2.84
C PRO A 245 -18.14 -34.95 -1.79
N THR A 246 -17.19 -35.82 -2.16
CA THR A 246 -16.58 -36.83 -1.27
C THR A 246 -15.20 -36.40 -0.77
N ASP A 247 -14.71 -35.26 -1.24
CA ASP A 247 -13.42 -34.72 -0.83
C ASP A 247 -13.42 -34.30 0.65
N VAL A 248 -12.23 -34.17 1.24
CA VAL A 248 -12.05 -33.94 2.67
C VAL A 248 -12.79 -32.70 3.17
N PHE A 249 -12.99 -31.67 2.33
CA PHE A 249 -13.71 -30.46 2.72
C PHE A 249 -15.23 -30.68 2.81
N GLY A 250 -15.77 -31.64 2.04
CA GLY A 250 -17.19 -32.02 2.11
C GLY A 250 -17.55 -32.84 3.35
N GLN A 251 -16.54 -33.38 4.05
CA GLN A 251 -16.71 -34.11 5.31
C GLN A 251 -16.64 -33.20 6.54
N LEU A 252 -16.19 -31.95 6.37
CA LEU A 252 -16.16 -30.95 7.42
C LEU A 252 -17.53 -30.27 7.57
N PRO A 253 -17.88 -29.75 8.76
CA PRO A 253 -18.96 -28.78 8.89
C PRO A 253 -18.73 -27.61 7.93
N LEU A 254 -19.81 -27.14 7.29
CA LEU A 254 -19.76 -26.11 6.25
C LEU A 254 -19.00 -24.85 6.73
N GLU A 255 -19.22 -24.46 7.99
CA GLU A 255 -18.62 -23.29 8.62
C GLU A 255 -17.10 -23.42 8.69
N ILE A 256 -16.59 -24.62 9.00
CA ILE A 256 -15.15 -24.89 9.06
C ILE A 256 -14.55 -24.87 7.66
N ALA A 257 -15.20 -25.49 6.68
CA ALA A 257 -14.75 -25.46 5.29
C ALA A 257 -14.74 -24.02 4.72
N GLN A 258 -15.76 -23.22 5.05
CA GLN A 258 -15.81 -21.79 4.71
C GLN A 258 -14.68 -21.01 5.37
N GLN A 259 -14.42 -21.22 6.67
CA GLN A 259 -13.31 -20.57 7.36
C GLN A 259 -11.96 -20.90 6.74
N ILE A 260 -11.71 -22.18 6.41
CA ILE A 260 -10.49 -22.58 5.70
C ILE A 260 -10.36 -21.81 4.38
N CYS A 261 -11.44 -21.72 3.61
CA CYS A 261 -11.45 -20.96 2.36
C CYS A 261 -11.14 -19.46 2.57
N MET A 262 -11.62 -18.87 3.66
CA MET A 262 -11.37 -17.46 4.02
C MET A 262 -9.90 -17.18 4.36
N PHE A 263 -9.12 -18.18 4.79
CA PHE A 263 -7.69 -18.03 5.08
C PHE A 263 -6.78 -18.20 3.86
N LEU A 264 -7.34 -18.55 2.70
CA LEU A 264 -6.56 -18.74 1.48
C LEU A 264 -6.45 -17.44 0.67
N PRO A 265 -5.27 -17.11 0.13
CA PRO A 265 -5.16 -16.07 -0.89
C PRO A 265 -6.06 -16.39 -2.09
N GLY A 266 -6.63 -15.38 -2.74
CA GLY A 266 -7.58 -15.58 -3.85
C GLY A 266 -7.11 -16.50 -4.97
N ALA A 267 -5.81 -16.50 -5.30
CA ALA A 267 -5.24 -17.41 -6.31
C ALA A 267 -5.25 -18.87 -5.84
N ALA A 268 -4.91 -19.12 -4.57
CA ALA A 268 -4.98 -20.46 -3.98
C ALA A 268 -6.43 -20.93 -3.85
N LEU A 269 -7.35 -20.05 -3.44
CA LEU A 269 -8.77 -20.34 -3.38
C LEU A 269 -9.32 -20.72 -4.76
N LYS A 270 -8.93 -20.00 -5.82
CA LYS A 270 -9.30 -20.32 -7.21
C LYS A 270 -8.82 -21.73 -7.60
N ASN A 271 -7.55 -22.05 -7.33
CA ASN A 271 -6.99 -23.37 -7.65
C ASN A 271 -7.69 -24.47 -6.84
N LEU A 272 -7.96 -24.23 -5.56
CA LEU A 272 -8.67 -25.19 -4.72
C LEU A 272 -10.12 -25.41 -5.16
N ALA A 273 -10.82 -24.35 -5.57
CA ALA A 273 -12.16 -24.46 -6.14
C ALA A 273 -12.20 -25.23 -7.47
N GLN A 274 -11.09 -25.31 -8.20
CA GLN A 274 -10.97 -26.17 -9.38
C GLN A 274 -10.69 -27.64 -9.02
N ALA A 275 -10.04 -27.88 -7.89
CA ALA A 275 -9.63 -29.21 -7.45
C ALA A 275 -10.66 -29.92 -6.53
N SER A 276 -11.51 -29.18 -5.81
CA SER A 276 -12.51 -29.71 -4.88
C SER A 276 -13.92 -29.23 -5.24
N LEU A 277 -14.84 -30.18 -5.41
CA LEU A 277 -16.25 -29.89 -5.67
C LEU A 277 -16.93 -29.23 -4.47
N SER A 278 -16.54 -29.61 -3.25
CA SER A 278 -17.03 -28.99 -2.01
C SER A 278 -16.67 -27.51 -1.95
N VAL A 279 -15.41 -27.18 -2.24
CA VAL A 279 -14.94 -25.79 -2.30
C VAL A 279 -15.55 -25.05 -3.49
N GLN A 280 -15.70 -25.70 -4.64
CA GLN A 280 -16.40 -25.13 -5.78
C GLN A 280 -17.82 -24.69 -5.41
N THR A 281 -18.53 -25.51 -4.63
CA THR A 281 -19.89 -25.23 -4.15
C THR A 281 -19.91 -24.07 -3.16
N ILE A 282 -18.97 -24.02 -2.20
CA ILE A 282 -18.83 -22.88 -1.27
C ILE A 282 -18.62 -21.57 -2.04
N THR A 283 -17.75 -21.59 -3.05
CA THR A 283 -17.44 -20.41 -3.87
C THR A 283 -18.50 -20.07 -4.93
N GLN A 284 -19.68 -20.70 -4.90
CA GLN A 284 -20.87 -20.23 -5.62
C GLN A 284 -21.73 -19.29 -4.77
N ASP A 285 -21.60 -19.34 -3.45
CA ASP A 285 -22.36 -18.45 -2.58
C ASP A 285 -21.85 -17.00 -2.72
N ASN A 286 -22.77 -16.11 -3.09
CA ASN A 286 -22.48 -14.69 -3.24
C ASN A 286 -22.16 -14.04 -1.89
N SER A 287 -22.74 -14.55 -0.79
CA SER A 287 -22.49 -14.05 0.56
C SER A 287 -21.06 -14.35 1.03
N PHE A 288 -20.55 -15.53 0.66
CA PHE A 288 -19.15 -15.91 0.85
C PHE A 288 -18.23 -14.88 0.17
N TRP A 289 -18.45 -14.56 -1.11
CA TRP A 289 -17.58 -13.61 -1.81
C TRP A 289 -17.64 -12.19 -1.25
N LYS A 290 -18.82 -11.73 -0.80
CA LYS A 290 -18.92 -10.44 -0.12
C LYS A 290 -18.04 -10.39 1.13
N ARG A 291 -18.11 -11.43 1.98
CA ARG A 291 -17.30 -11.54 3.19
C ARG A 291 -15.83 -11.72 2.86
N PHE A 292 -15.51 -12.55 1.86
CA PHE A 292 -14.15 -12.81 1.40
C PHE A 292 -13.49 -11.54 0.88
N MET A 293 -14.19 -10.72 0.10
CA MET A 293 -13.71 -9.41 -0.34
C MET A 293 -13.37 -8.49 0.83
N GLN A 294 -14.24 -8.40 1.83
CA GLN A 294 -14.01 -7.56 3.01
C GLN A 294 -12.80 -8.03 3.83
N TRP A 295 -12.54 -9.33 3.82
CA TRP A 295 -11.43 -9.94 4.55
C TRP A 295 -10.11 -9.92 3.79
N ASP A 296 -10.12 -10.33 2.52
CA ASP A 296 -8.96 -10.46 1.65
C ASP A 296 -8.54 -9.10 1.09
N MET A 297 -9.40 -8.06 1.11
CA MET A 297 -9.12 -6.71 0.61
C MET A 297 -9.19 -5.58 1.67
N PRO A 298 -8.49 -5.66 2.81
CA PRO A 298 -8.59 -4.65 3.88
C PRO A 298 -8.11 -3.24 3.47
N TRP A 299 -7.23 -3.14 2.47
CA TRP A 299 -6.81 -1.85 1.88
C TRP A 299 -7.93 -1.18 1.07
N PHE A 300 -8.96 -1.92 0.66
CA PHE A 300 -10.11 -1.38 -0.06
C PHE A 300 -11.26 -1.13 0.92
N TRP A 301 -11.04 -0.20 1.86
CA TRP A 301 -11.93 0.04 3.00
C TRP A 301 -13.35 0.47 2.62
N GLU A 302 -13.55 1.01 1.42
CA GLU A 302 -14.88 1.34 0.89
C GLU A 302 -15.77 0.08 0.77
N LEU A 303 -15.19 -1.12 0.71
CA LEU A 303 -15.94 -2.39 0.73
C LEU A 303 -16.58 -2.70 2.09
N GLN A 304 -16.05 -2.12 3.18
CA GLN A 304 -16.57 -2.33 4.53
C GLN A 304 -17.90 -1.58 4.73
N THR A 305 -18.05 -0.44 4.06
CA THR A 305 -19.26 0.40 4.13
C THR A 305 -20.25 0.11 3.02
N LEU A 306 -19.92 -0.78 2.08
CA LEU A 306 -20.77 -1.09 0.93
C LEU A 306 -22.09 -1.76 1.39
N PRO A 307 -23.25 -1.13 1.15
CA PRO A 307 -24.53 -1.72 1.52
C PRO A 307 -24.76 -3.02 0.74
N PRO A 308 -25.54 -3.98 1.30
CA PRO A 308 -25.91 -5.18 0.56
C PRO A 308 -26.66 -4.83 -0.72
N GLN A 309 -26.11 -5.21 -1.87
CA GLN A 309 -26.76 -5.04 -3.19
C GLN A 309 -27.11 -6.43 -3.73
N LYS A 310 -28.40 -6.76 -3.79
CA LYS A 310 -28.88 -8.10 -4.18
C LYS A 310 -28.50 -8.51 -5.61
N THR A 311 -28.37 -7.54 -6.50
CA THR A 311 -28.09 -7.75 -7.93
C THR A 311 -26.60 -7.92 -8.23
N VAL A 312 -25.71 -7.61 -7.29
CA VAL A 312 -24.26 -7.65 -7.52
C VAL A 312 -23.72 -9.07 -7.31
N ASN A 313 -23.01 -9.56 -8.32
CA ASN A 313 -22.18 -10.75 -8.27
C ASN A 313 -20.81 -10.39 -7.68
N TYR A 314 -20.65 -10.62 -6.39
CA TYR A 314 -19.44 -10.31 -5.63
C TYR A 314 -18.23 -11.16 -6.06
N LYS A 315 -18.44 -12.34 -6.64
CA LYS A 315 -17.34 -13.13 -7.23
C LYS A 315 -16.72 -12.42 -8.42
N SER A 316 -17.56 -11.97 -9.36
CA SER A 316 -17.11 -11.21 -10.53
C SER A 316 -16.47 -9.90 -10.13
N LEU A 317 -17.06 -9.20 -9.15
CA LEU A 317 -16.50 -7.97 -8.60
C LEU A 317 -15.14 -8.21 -7.94
N TYR A 318 -14.98 -9.23 -7.10
CA TYR A 318 -13.71 -9.61 -6.47
C TYR A 318 -12.62 -9.86 -7.53
N LEU A 319 -12.91 -10.71 -8.52
CA LEU A 319 -11.92 -11.05 -9.54
C LEU A 319 -11.48 -9.84 -10.36
N TRP A 320 -12.43 -8.96 -10.69
CA TRP A 320 -12.16 -7.73 -11.38
C TRP A 320 -11.35 -6.75 -10.51
N LEU A 321 -11.77 -6.48 -9.27
CA LEU A 321 -11.04 -5.59 -8.35
C LEU A 321 -9.64 -6.11 -8.06
N ASN A 322 -9.48 -7.41 -7.82
CA ASN A 322 -8.17 -8.01 -7.60
C ASN A 322 -7.26 -7.77 -8.80
N LYS A 323 -7.75 -8.00 -10.02
CA LYS A 323 -6.99 -7.73 -11.25
C LYS A 323 -6.65 -6.25 -11.39
N MET A 324 -7.62 -5.35 -11.21
CA MET A 324 -7.44 -3.93 -11.49
C MET A 324 -6.60 -3.20 -10.45
N THR A 325 -6.63 -3.65 -9.19
CA THR A 325 -5.87 -3.03 -8.08
C THR A 325 -4.53 -3.71 -7.80
N THR A 326 -4.19 -4.81 -8.48
CA THR A 326 -2.84 -5.40 -8.37
C THR A 326 -1.84 -4.45 -9.01
N PRO A 327 -0.85 -3.93 -8.27
CA PRO A 327 0.22 -3.11 -8.82
C PRO A 327 0.93 -3.86 -9.93
N ARG A 328 1.02 -3.24 -11.10
CA ARG A 328 1.71 -3.81 -12.27
C ARG A 328 2.34 -2.69 -13.05
N TYR A 329 3.51 -2.98 -13.58
CA TYR A 329 4.17 -2.14 -14.56
C TYR A 329 3.26 -1.91 -15.78
N GLY A 330 3.21 -0.67 -16.28
CA GLY A 330 2.36 -0.27 -17.40
C GLY A 330 0.88 -0.14 -17.06
N MET A 331 0.53 0.05 -15.78
CA MET A 331 -0.86 0.33 -15.39
C MET A 331 -1.31 1.71 -15.87
N ASP A 332 -2.45 1.75 -16.56
CA ASP A 332 -3.02 2.96 -17.19
C ASP A 332 -4.49 3.23 -16.76
N ASP A 333 -5.03 2.45 -15.83
CA ASP A 333 -6.40 2.63 -15.34
C ASP A 333 -6.49 3.76 -14.29
N LEU A 334 -6.92 4.94 -14.74
CA LEU A 334 -7.08 6.13 -13.90
C LEU A 334 -8.02 5.93 -12.71
N THR A 335 -8.99 5.02 -12.80
CA THR A 335 -10.02 4.80 -11.77
C THR A 335 -9.41 4.18 -10.53
N LEU A 336 -8.52 3.19 -10.70
CA LEU A 336 -8.06 2.33 -9.62
C LEU A 336 -6.54 2.39 -9.38
N MET A 337 -5.78 3.18 -10.13
CA MET A 337 -4.34 3.36 -9.88
C MET A 337 -4.02 3.83 -8.45
N GLY A 338 -4.80 4.78 -7.90
CA GLY A 338 -4.62 5.21 -6.50
C GLY A 338 -4.86 4.06 -5.50
N VAL A 339 -5.86 3.22 -5.76
CA VAL A 339 -6.13 2.02 -4.95
C VAL A 339 -5.02 0.97 -5.13
N ALA A 340 -4.43 0.85 -6.32
CA ALA A 340 -3.27 0.00 -6.52
C ALA A 340 -2.06 0.48 -5.70
N ASN A 341 -1.82 1.80 -5.67
CA ASN A 341 -0.79 2.37 -4.79
C ASN A 341 -1.06 2.05 -3.32
N ARG A 342 -2.31 2.24 -2.90
CA ARG A 342 -2.77 1.94 -1.54
C ARG A 342 -2.56 0.47 -1.18
N ARG A 343 -2.90 -0.47 -2.07
CA ARG A 343 -2.66 -1.91 -1.90
C ARG A 343 -1.18 -2.20 -1.68
N ARG A 344 -0.32 -1.59 -2.50
CA ARG A 344 1.14 -1.73 -2.37
C ARG A 344 1.62 -1.21 -1.02
N ILE A 345 1.20 -0.02 -0.61
CA ILE A 345 1.58 0.58 0.67
C ILE A 345 1.08 -0.30 1.83
N TRP A 346 -0.14 -0.82 1.74
CA TRP A 346 -0.69 -1.74 2.74
C TRP A 346 0.20 -2.98 2.93
N ALA A 347 0.70 -3.58 1.84
CA ALA A 347 1.63 -4.71 1.93
C ALA A 347 2.96 -4.35 2.63
N VAL A 348 3.38 -3.09 2.60
CA VAL A 348 4.52 -2.59 3.40
C VAL A 348 4.12 -2.46 4.87
N CYS A 349 2.93 -1.93 5.15
CA CYS A 349 2.39 -1.84 6.50
C CYS A 349 2.24 -3.22 7.17
N ASP A 350 1.83 -4.25 6.43
CA ASP A 350 1.72 -5.63 6.95
C ASP A 350 3.08 -6.19 7.40
N GLN A 351 4.18 -5.83 6.73
CA GLN A 351 5.54 -6.20 7.14
C GLN A 351 5.92 -5.57 8.50
N LEU A 352 5.38 -4.39 8.80
CA LEU A 352 5.57 -3.69 10.09
C LEU A 352 4.62 -4.22 11.17
N ALA A 353 3.40 -4.61 10.81
CA ALA A 353 2.33 -4.96 11.74
C ALA A 353 2.72 -6.06 12.73
N SER A 354 3.35 -7.14 12.24
CA SER A 354 3.80 -8.24 13.10
C SER A 354 4.78 -7.77 14.19
N ARG A 355 5.76 -6.93 13.83
CA ARG A 355 6.76 -6.38 14.76
C ARG A 355 6.13 -5.38 15.73
N TYR A 356 5.24 -4.52 15.23
CA TYR A 356 4.50 -3.57 16.04
C TYR A 356 3.63 -4.27 17.10
N HIS A 357 2.84 -5.28 16.72
CA HIS A 357 1.99 -6.00 17.65
C HIS A 357 2.79 -6.81 18.69
N GLN A 358 3.94 -7.36 18.34
CA GLN A 358 4.84 -7.99 19.32
C GLN A 358 5.39 -6.96 20.32
N SER A 359 5.81 -5.80 19.80
CA SER A 359 6.34 -4.66 20.54
C SER A 359 5.31 -4.05 21.52
N THR A 360 4.02 -4.07 21.18
CA THR A 360 2.94 -3.58 22.05
C THR A 360 2.41 -4.64 23.01
N ARG A 361 2.40 -5.93 22.64
CA ARG A 361 2.06 -7.05 23.55
C ARG A 361 3.05 -7.23 24.70
N GLN A 362 4.27 -6.71 24.57
CA GLN A 362 5.25 -6.61 25.67
C GLN A 362 4.85 -5.59 26.76
N ASN A 363 3.70 -4.91 26.63
CA ASN A 363 2.94 -4.36 27.76
C ASN A 363 1.69 -5.24 28.03
N PRO A 364 1.82 -6.39 28.72
CA PRO A 364 0.69 -7.25 29.01
C PRO A 364 0.06 -6.83 30.35
N VAL A 365 -0.93 -5.94 30.28
CA VAL A 365 -2.03 -5.98 31.26
C VAL A 365 -3.33 -5.89 30.45
N GLU A 366 -4.07 -6.99 30.47
CA GLU A 366 -5.49 -7.08 30.10
C GLU A 366 -5.89 -6.91 28.63
N ALA A 367 -5.64 -7.92 27.79
CA ALA A 367 -6.47 -8.12 26.59
C ALA A 367 -6.46 -9.59 26.12
N MET A 368 -7.25 -10.44 26.77
CA MET A 368 -7.96 -11.56 26.13
C MET A 368 -8.92 -12.21 27.12
N LYS A 369 -10.12 -11.63 27.27
CA LYS A 369 -11.32 -12.41 27.57
C LYS A 369 -12.09 -12.55 26.26
N TRP A 370 -11.88 -13.67 25.59
CA TRP A 370 -12.84 -14.11 24.57
C TRP A 370 -14.10 -14.56 25.32
N GLY A 371 -15.18 -13.81 25.13
CA GLY A 371 -16.49 -14.20 25.60
C GLY A 371 -16.94 -15.46 24.90
N ARG A 372 -17.11 -16.53 25.69
CA ARG A 372 -18.23 -17.45 25.52
C ARG A 372 -19.44 -16.74 26.10
N ASP A 373 -20.47 -16.57 25.28
CA ASP A 373 -21.77 -17.22 25.47
C ASP A 373 -22.53 -17.18 24.14
#